data_AF-A0A6A5T8A3-F1
#
_entry.id   AF-A0A6A5T8A3-F1
#
_cell.length_a   1.000
_cell.length_b   1.000
_cell.length_c   1.000
_cell.angle_alpha   90.00
_cell.angle_beta   90.00
_cell.angle_gamma   90.00
#
_symmetry.space_group_name_H-M   'P 1'
#
loop_
_entity.id
_entity.type
_entity.pdbx_description
1 polymer ?
#
loop_
_entity_poly.entity_id
_entity_poly.type
_entity_poly.pdbx_seq_one_letter_code
_entity_poly.pdbx_strand_id
1 'polypeptide(L)'
;MSWVSSFFNRTPATTPTEDDDWSDISSENEFNCASDNNERPRGDTSVPHDEELRLPPNMPTLLSTDLPPCGLIPQLAYENVNNRLRKLWLQRATKEPVDVPLVGLCNRVREDLEAEAEASPIDSELGIKARKPWRRENVFVYELCWSRYFVRESEVMEKRPKMSAKELEQQEFLEVKYPIPRELKIINKNNLNTKIVIEGWKKWHHGKRGTM
;
A
#
# COMPACT_ATOMS: atom_id res chain seq x y z
N MET A 1 -63.88 33.10 4.52
CA MET A 1 -64.50 33.14 5.86
C MET A 1 -63.54 32.38 6.78
N SER A 2 -62.54 33.02 7.41
CA SER A 2 -62.50 33.53 8.82
C SER A 2 -63.19 32.54 9.79
N TRP A 3 -62.59 32.03 10.88
CA TRP A 3 -62.00 32.66 12.08
C TRP A 3 -60.81 31.77 12.60
N VAL A 4 -59.64 32.21 13.13
CA VAL A 4 -59.30 32.96 14.37
C VAL A 4 -59.74 32.14 15.63
N SER A 5 -58.98 31.82 16.68
CA SER A 5 -57.63 32.16 17.17
C SER A 5 -57.24 31.29 18.40
N SER A 6 -55.93 31.16 18.63
CA SER A 6 -55.17 31.19 19.91
C SER A 6 -55.51 30.28 21.11
N PHE A 7 -54.47 29.71 21.76
CA PHE A 7 -54.02 30.15 23.10
C PHE A 7 -52.58 29.71 23.39
N PHE A 8 -51.81 30.67 23.90
CA PHE A 8 -50.47 30.56 24.48
C PHE A 8 -50.49 29.79 25.81
N ASN A 9 -49.40 29.11 26.16
CA ASN A 9 -48.83 29.24 27.50
C ASN A 9 -47.31 29.07 27.51
N ARG A 10 -46.66 30.00 28.23
CA ARG A 10 -45.22 30.20 28.44
C ARG A 10 -44.70 29.40 29.65
N THR A 11 -43.49 28.85 29.50
CA THR A 11 -42.28 28.74 30.39
C THR A 11 -42.37 28.86 31.93
N PRO A 12 -41.50 28.17 32.70
CA PRO A 12 -40.05 28.52 32.90
C PRO A 12 -39.08 27.31 32.85
N ALA A 13 -37.87 27.41 32.28
CA ALA A 13 -36.57 27.97 32.76
C ALA A 13 -35.86 27.15 33.86
N THR A 14 -34.49 27.18 33.85
CA THR A 14 -33.46 26.57 34.75
C THR A 14 -32.77 25.35 34.09
N THR A 15 -31.47 25.25 33.76
CA THR A 15 -30.20 25.99 34.01
C THR A 15 -29.14 25.48 33.00
N PRO A 16 -28.16 26.29 32.56
CA PRO A 16 -26.94 25.79 31.91
C PRO A 16 -25.83 25.59 32.96
N THR A 17 -25.37 24.36 33.13
CA THR A 17 -24.11 24.03 33.86
C THR A 17 -23.01 24.02 32.80
N GLU A 18 -22.16 25.05 32.71
CA GLU A 18 -20.90 25.24 33.46
C GLU A 18 -19.93 24.04 33.31
N ASP A 19 -18.98 24.23 32.39
CA ASP A 19 -17.55 23.94 32.52
C ASP A 19 -17.10 22.50 32.80
N ASP A 20 -16.95 21.70 31.73
CA ASP A 20 -16.02 20.56 31.73
C ASP A 20 -14.60 21.06 31.46
N ASP A 21 -13.98 21.46 32.57
CA ASP A 21 -12.57 21.80 32.73
C ASP A 21 -11.71 20.54 32.53
N TRP A 22 -11.10 20.42 31.34
CA TRP A 22 -10.16 19.34 31.02
C TRP A 22 -8.88 19.51 31.85
N SER A 23 -8.93 19.00 33.07
CA SER A 23 -7.81 19.04 34.00
C SER A 23 -6.75 18.02 33.58
N ASP A 24 -5.51 18.51 33.48
CA ASP A 24 -4.27 17.75 33.28
C ASP A 24 -4.16 16.56 34.25
N ILE A 25 -4.30 15.34 33.72
CA ILE A 25 -3.76 14.14 34.38
C ILE A 25 -2.30 13.98 33.97
N SER A 26 -1.44 14.58 34.79
CA SER A 26 -0.07 14.11 34.99
C SER A 26 -0.12 12.82 35.82
N SER A 27 -0.36 11.69 35.15
CA SER A 27 -0.13 10.38 35.76
C SER A 27 1.28 9.91 35.42
N GLU A 28 2.21 10.26 36.31
CA GLU A 28 3.49 9.56 36.47
C GLU A 28 3.18 8.10 36.81
N ASN A 29 3.28 7.22 35.82
CA ASN A 29 3.18 5.78 36.03
C ASN A 29 4.50 5.17 35.58
N GLU A 30 5.36 4.89 36.56
CA GLU A 30 6.55 4.05 36.42
C GLU A 30 6.15 2.67 35.92
N PHE A 31 6.22 2.47 34.60
CA PHE A 31 6.13 1.14 34.02
C PHE A 31 7.53 0.53 33.94
N ASN A 32 7.81 -0.37 34.89
CA ASN A 32 8.81 -1.43 34.72
C ASN A 32 8.41 -2.29 33.51
N CYS A 33 8.95 -1.98 32.32
CA CYS A 33 8.86 -2.85 31.16
C CYS A 33 9.91 -3.95 31.28
N ALA A 34 9.45 -5.11 31.75
CA ALA A 34 10.13 -6.38 31.52
C ALA A 34 10.38 -6.56 30.02
N SER A 35 11.64 -6.84 29.70
CA SER A 35 12.15 -7.10 28.36
C SER A 35 11.48 -8.34 27.77
N ASP A 36 10.60 -8.15 26.80
CA ASP A 36 10.08 -9.21 25.94
C ASP A 36 10.70 -9.04 24.55
N ASN A 37 11.74 -9.83 24.30
CA ASN A 37 12.52 -9.87 23.06
C ASN A 37 11.71 -10.54 21.93
N ASN A 38 10.68 -9.86 21.45
CA ASN A 38 10.05 -10.18 20.17
C ASN A 38 10.46 -9.11 19.14
N GLU A 39 11.48 -9.41 18.34
CA GLU A 39 11.92 -8.66 17.17
C GLU A 39 10.87 -8.68 16.04
N ARG A 40 9.67 -8.17 16.31
CA ARG A 40 8.69 -7.83 15.27
C ARG A 40 8.71 -6.30 15.15
N PRO A 41 9.10 -5.72 13.99
CA PRO A 41 9.12 -4.27 13.84
C PRO A 41 7.69 -3.73 14.03
N ARG A 42 7.42 -3.10 15.18
CA ARG A 42 6.19 -2.35 15.40
C ARG A 42 6.21 -1.16 14.45
N GLY A 43 5.21 -1.12 13.57
CA GLY A 43 5.03 -0.04 12.61
C GLY A 43 4.59 1.23 13.30
N ASP A 44 5.54 2.09 13.68
CA ASP A 44 5.26 3.52 13.81
C ASP A 44 6.50 4.42 13.69
N THR A 45 7.60 3.91 13.13
CA THR A 45 8.69 4.78 12.68
C THR A 45 8.32 5.32 11.31
N SER A 46 7.60 6.44 11.30
CA SER A 46 7.53 7.29 10.12
C SER A 46 8.96 7.74 9.81
N VAL A 47 9.44 7.43 8.62
CA VAL A 47 10.75 7.91 8.16
C VAL A 47 10.59 9.43 7.99
N PRO A 48 11.39 10.27 8.66
CA PRO A 48 11.29 11.73 8.51
C PRO A 48 11.49 12.10 7.03
N HIS A 49 10.67 13.03 6.54
CA HIS A 49 10.64 13.43 5.12
C HIS A 49 12.02 13.87 4.58
N ASP A 50 12.88 14.39 5.45
CA ASP A 50 14.26 14.78 5.14
C ASP A 50 15.18 13.61 4.76
N GLU A 51 14.87 12.38 5.19
CA GLU A 51 15.62 11.17 4.82
C GLU A 51 15.24 10.68 3.42
N GLU A 52 14.02 11.00 2.95
CA GLU A 52 13.58 10.72 1.58
C GLU A 52 14.17 11.71 0.56
N LEU A 53 14.58 12.92 0.97
CA LEU A 53 15.32 13.84 0.09
C LEU A 53 16.81 13.46 -0.06
N ARG A 54 17.32 12.60 0.82
CA ARG A 54 18.62 11.94 0.68
C ARG A 54 18.49 10.55 0.10
N LEU A 55 17.52 10.33 -0.78
CA LEU A 55 17.41 9.11 -1.55
C LEU A 55 18.79 8.79 -2.14
N PRO A 56 19.40 7.64 -1.78
CA PRO A 56 20.61 7.23 -2.46
C PRO A 56 20.30 7.20 -3.97
N PRO A 57 21.22 7.66 -4.83
CA PRO A 57 20.96 7.87 -6.27
C PRO A 57 20.55 6.61 -7.06
N ASN A 58 20.43 5.46 -6.40
CA ASN A 58 20.30 4.14 -6.99
C ASN A 58 19.04 3.37 -6.56
N MET A 59 17.96 4.05 -6.12
CA MET A 59 16.72 3.32 -5.84
C MET A 59 16.20 2.63 -7.12
N PRO A 60 15.84 1.33 -7.06
CA PRO A 60 15.34 0.62 -8.24
C PRO A 60 14.12 1.31 -8.84
N THR A 61 14.09 1.43 -10.17
CA THR A 61 12.97 2.00 -10.93
C THR A 61 11.65 1.28 -10.66
N LEU A 62 11.69 -0.01 -10.31
CA LEU A 62 10.52 -0.78 -9.92
C LEU A 62 9.81 -0.18 -8.69
N LEU A 63 10.56 0.50 -7.82
CA LEU A 63 10.08 1.14 -6.60
C LEU A 63 9.74 2.64 -6.79
N SER A 64 9.65 3.13 -8.03
CA SER A 64 9.22 4.52 -8.28
C SER A 64 7.81 4.77 -7.75
N THR A 65 7.46 6.02 -7.47
CA THR A 65 6.15 6.41 -6.92
C THR A 65 5.07 6.58 -8.00
N ASP A 66 5.42 6.42 -9.29
CA ASP A 66 4.47 6.56 -10.39
C ASP A 66 3.31 5.56 -10.26
N LEU A 67 2.08 6.07 -10.33
CA LEU A 67 0.88 5.28 -10.13
C LEU A 67 0.47 4.53 -11.42
N PRO A 68 0.02 3.26 -11.29
CA PRO A 68 -0.50 2.50 -12.42
C PRO A 68 -1.83 3.10 -12.92
N PRO A 69 -2.13 3.01 -14.23
CA PRO A 69 -3.37 3.53 -14.82
C PRO A 69 -4.54 2.57 -14.58
N CYS A 70 -4.92 2.42 -13.32
CA CYS A 70 -6.03 1.58 -12.88
C CYS A 70 -6.95 2.34 -11.91
N GLY A 71 -8.00 1.67 -11.42
CA GLY A 71 -8.93 2.28 -10.48
C GLY A 71 -8.30 2.57 -9.11
N LEU A 72 -8.96 3.43 -8.33
CA LEU A 72 -8.47 3.90 -7.02
C LEU A 72 -8.13 2.77 -6.04
N ILE A 73 -8.96 1.71 -5.98
CA ILE A 73 -8.73 0.58 -5.05
C ILE A 73 -7.41 -0.15 -5.39
N PRO A 74 -7.17 -0.61 -6.64
CA PRO A 74 -5.87 -1.13 -7.03
C PRO A 74 -4.71 -0.13 -6.88
N GLN A 75 -4.92 1.17 -7.14
CA GLN A 75 -3.86 2.17 -6.96
C GLN A 75 -3.42 2.32 -5.51
N LEU A 76 -4.37 2.43 -4.58
CA LEU A 76 -4.07 2.51 -3.14
C LEU A 76 -3.35 1.26 -2.65
N ALA A 77 -3.77 0.07 -3.12
CA ALA A 77 -3.09 -1.18 -2.84
C ALA A 77 -1.64 -1.20 -3.38
N TYR A 78 -1.42 -0.65 -4.58
CA TYR A 78 -0.08 -0.50 -5.15
C TYR A 78 0.80 0.36 -4.24
N GLU A 79 0.30 1.54 -3.85
CA GLU A 79 1.03 2.48 -2.99
C GLU A 79 1.42 1.83 -1.66
N ASN A 80 0.48 1.13 -1.01
CA ASN A 80 0.74 0.45 0.26
C ASN A 80 1.88 -0.59 0.13
N VAL A 81 1.86 -1.43 -0.90
CA VAL A 81 2.90 -2.44 -1.13
C VAL A 81 4.22 -1.77 -1.50
N ASN A 82 4.20 -0.76 -2.38
CA ASN A 82 5.38 -0.02 -2.80
C ASN A 82 6.05 0.70 -1.63
N ASN A 83 5.27 1.34 -0.75
CA ASN A 83 5.78 2.02 0.44
C ASN A 83 6.43 1.04 1.43
N ARG A 84 5.84 -0.15 1.63
CA ARG A 84 6.46 -1.21 2.43
C ARG A 84 7.81 -1.64 1.83
N LEU A 85 7.86 -1.87 0.52
CA LEU A 85 9.09 -2.25 -0.19
C LEU A 85 10.15 -1.16 -0.12
N ARG A 86 9.79 0.10 -0.40
CA ARG A 86 10.67 1.27 -0.29
C ARG A 86 11.26 1.40 1.10
N LYS A 87 10.43 1.28 2.14
CA LYS A 87 10.88 1.32 3.54
C LYS A 87 11.90 0.22 3.83
N LEU A 88 11.63 -1.02 3.43
CA LEU A 88 12.57 -2.13 3.65
C LEU A 88 13.86 -1.95 2.84
N TRP A 89 13.76 -1.45 1.61
CA TRP A 89 14.92 -1.18 0.77
C TRP A 89 15.81 -0.10 1.37
N LEU A 90 15.23 1.02 1.81
CA LEU A 90 15.97 2.10 2.48
C LEU A 90 16.64 1.62 3.77
N GLN A 91 15.92 0.87 4.61
CA GLN A 91 16.48 0.31 5.84
C GLN A 91 17.69 -0.61 5.59
N ARG A 92 17.68 -1.37 4.49
CA ARG A 92 18.83 -2.20 4.10
C ARG A 92 19.94 -1.37 3.48
N ALA A 93 19.63 -0.45 2.58
CA ALA A 93 20.61 0.42 1.93
C ALA A 93 21.43 1.24 2.95
N THR A 94 20.81 1.65 4.07
CA THR A 94 21.50 2.34 5.18
C THR A 94 22.43 1.43 5.98
N LYS A 95 22.12 0.13 6.12
CA LYS A 95 22.91 -0.83 6.90
C LYS A 95 24.01 -1.51 6.08
N GLU A 96 23.68 -1.91 4.86
CA GLU A 96 24.53 -2.63 3.91
C GLU A 96 24.34 -2.00 2.52
N PRO A 97 25.20 -1.05 2.11
CA PRO A 97 25.02 -0.31 0.86
C PRO A 97 25.34 -1.14 -0.39
N VAL A 98 25.79 -2.39 -0.24
CA VAL A 98 26.19 -3.25 -1.37
C VAL A 98 25.04 -4.19 -1.72
N ASP A 99 24.47 -3.97 -2.90
CA ASP A 99 23.57 -4.85 -3.65
C ASP A 99 22.43 -5.47 -2.83
N VAL A 100 21.43 -4.65 -2.48
CA VAL A 100 20.22 -5.12 -1.79
C VAL A 100 19.37 -5.95 -2.76
N PRO A 101 19.24 -7.29 -2.59
CA PRO A 101 18.56 -8.13 -3.56
C PRO A 101 17.06 -7.83 -3.53
N LEU A 102 16.58 -7.21 -4.61
CA LEU A 102 15.19 -6.76 -4.75
C LEU A 102 14.20 -7.94 -4.69
N VAL A 103 14.54 -9.07 -5.31
CA VAL A 103 13.73 -10.30 -5.29
C VAL A 103 13.50 -10.77 -3.84
N GLY A 104 14.52 -10.73 -2.99
CA GLY A 104 14.39 -11.11 -1.59
C GLY A 104 13.46 -10.18 -0.80
N LEU A 105 13.49 -8.88 -1.10
CA LEU A 105 12.56 -7.91 -0.50
C LEU A 105 11.10 -8.15 -0.95
N CYS A 106 10.90 -8.36 -2.25
CA CYS A 106 9.58 -8.61 -2.82
C CYS A 106 8.96 -9.90 -2.26
N ASN A 107 9.74 -10.98 -2.16
CA ASN A 107 9.27 -12.24 -1.56
C ASN A 107 8.90 -12.06 -0.09
N ARG A 108 9.73 -11.37 0.71
CA ARG A 108 9.41 -11.10 2.11
C ARG A 108 8.08 -10.37 2.27
N VAL A 109 7.85 -9.30 1.51
CA VAL A 109 6.57 -8.56 1.57
C VAL A 109 5.39 -9.42 1.13
N ARG A 110 5.58 -10.29 0.13
CA ARG A 110 4.55 -11.26 -0.27
C ARG A 110 4.21 -12.23 0.86
N GLU A 111 5.22 -12.84 1.47
CA GLU A 111 5.07 -13.79 2.59
C GLU A 111 4.39 -13.12 3.79
N ASP A 112 4.78 -11.89 4.14
CA ASP A 112 4.15 -11.13 5.22
C ASP A 112 2.65 -10.90 4.95
N LEU A 113 2.28 -10.58 3.70
CA LEU A 113 0.87 -10.39 3.32
C LEU A 113 0.10 -11.72 3.26
N GLU A 114 0.72 -12.80 2.81
CA GLU A 114 0.12 -14.15 2.78
C GLU A 114 -0.12 -14.67 4.21
N ALA A 115 0.85 -14.51 5.11
CA ALA A 115 0.69 -14.83 6.53
C ALA A 115 -0.42 -14.00 7.20
N GLU A 116 -0.56 -12.72 6.82
CA GLU A 116 -1.67 -11.88 7.30
C GLU A 116 -3.02 -12.36 6.76
N ALA A 117 -3.07 -12.84 5.51
CA ALA A 117 -4.27 -13.40 4.91
C ALA A 117 -4.68 -14.72 5.60
N GLU A 118 -3.73 -15.53 6.01
CA GLU A 118 -3.98 -16.76 6.79
C GLU A 118 -4.47 -16.45 8.21
N ALA A 119 -3.84 -15.49 8.89
CA ALA A 119 -4.21 -15.08 10.25
C ALA A 119 -5.54 -14.31 10.30
N SER A 120 -5.91 -13.62 9.21
CA SER A 120 -7.15 -12.85 9.10
C SER A 120 -7.77 -13.03 7.71
N PRO A 121 -8.49 -14.16 7.52
CA PRO A 121 -9.06 -14.54 6.24
C PRO A 121 -9.92 -13.45 5.61
N ILE A 122 -9.92 -13.45 4.28
CA ILE A 122 -10.78 -12.57 3.48
C ILE A 122 -12.25 -12.97 3.72
N ASP A 123 -13.14 -11.98 3.82
CA ASP A 123 -14.58 -12.09 4.07
C ASP A 123 -14.95 -12.47 5.53
N SER A 124 -13.97 -12.50 6.44
CA SER A 124 -14.23 -12.62 7.88
C SER A 124 -14.46 -11.23 8.48
N GLU A 125 -15.67 -10.95 8.98
CA GLU A 125 -15.97 -9.69 9.70
C GLU A 125 -15.01 -9.45 10.89
N LEU A 126 -14.60 -10.54 11.55
CA LEU A 126 -13.59 -10.52 12.61
C LEU A 126 -12.20 -10.24 12.05
N GLY A 127 -11.88 -10.79 10.88
CA GLY A 127 -10.62 -10.58 10.16
C GLY A 127 -10.38 -9.13 9.74
N ILE A 128 -11.41 -8.42 9.26
CA ILE A 128 -11.28 -7.00 8.87
C ILE A 128 -10.82 -6.13 10.04
N LYS A 129 -11.33 -6.38 11.25
CA LYS A 129 -10.99 -5.60 12.46
C LYS A 129 -9.64 -6.00 13.06
N ALA A 130 -9.13 -7.19 12.75
CA ALA A 130 -7.88 -7.72 13.29
C ALA A 130 -6.63 -7.30 12.50
N ARG A 131 -6.77 -6.92 11.21
CA ARG A 131 -5.63 -6.49 10.38
C ARG A 131 -5.00 -5.20 10.90
N LYS A 132 -3.66 -5.16 10.93
CA LYS A 132 -2.87 -4.01 11.35
C LYS A 132 -1.80 -3.68 10.31
N PRO A 133 -1.78 -2.45 9.75
CA PRO A 133 -2.78 -1.39 9.93
C PRO A 133 -4.16 -1.78 9.38
N TRP A 134 -5.21 -1.14 9.88
CA TRP A 134 -6.57 -1.35 9.38
C TRP A 134 -6.65 -0.95 7.91
N ARG A 135 -7.27 -1.80 7.08
CA ARG A 135 -7.48 -1.55 5.65
C ARG A 135 -8.72 -2.27 5.14
N ARG A 136 -9.34 -1.70 4.11
CA ARG A 136 -10.50 -2.32 3.46
C ARG A 136 -10.11 -3.64 2.81
N GLU A 137 -11.04 -4.58 2.81
CA GLU A 137 -10.86 -5.93 2.28
C GLU A 137 -10.48 -5.95 0.79
N ASN A 138 -11.20 -5.16 -0.01
CA ASN A 138 -10.94 -5.04 -1.43
C ASN A 138 -9.54 -4.47 -1.73
N VAL A 139 -9.03 -3.56 -0.89
CA VAL A 139 -7.65 -3.06 -1.00
C VAL A 139 -6.67 -4.19 -0.71
N PHE A 140 -6.91 -4.97 0.36
CA PHE A 140 -6.04 -6.07 0.75
C PHE A 140 -5.92 -7.18 -0.32
N VAL A 141 -7.04 -7.52 -0.97
CA VAL A 141 -7.04 -8.44 -2.12
C VAL A 141 -6.08 -7.96 -3.20
N TYR A 142 -6.12 -6.66 -3.53
CA TYR A 142 -5.21 -6.10 -4.52
C TYR A 142 -3.76 -5.99 -4.03
N GLU A 143 -3.51 -5.82 -2.74
CA GLU A 143 -2.14 -5.82 -2.21
C GLU A 143 -1.47 -7.19 -2.39
N LEU A 144 -2.22 -8.29 -2.18
CA LEU A 144 -1.76 -9.65 -2.50
C LEU A 144 -1.49 -9.83 -4.01
N CYS A 145 -2.33 -9.25 -4.87
CA CYS A 145 -2.09 -9.28 -6.32
C CYS A 145 -0.84 -8.46 -6.71
N TRP A 146 -0.66 -7.29 -6.11
CA TRP A 146 0.50 -6.43 -6.36
C TRP A 146 1.80 -7.05 -5.84
N SER A 147 1.80 -7.72 -4.68
CA SER A 147 3.00 -8.38 -4.18
C SER A 147 3.51 -9.46 -5.14
N ARG A 148 2.60 -10.23 -5.75
CA ARG A 148 2.94 -11.19 -6.82
C ARG A 148 3.50 -10.51 -8.06
N TYR A 149 2.92 -9.38 -8.46
CA TYR A 149 3.45 -8.56 -9.56
C TYR A 149 4.89 -8.12 -9.27
N PHE A 150 5.15 -7.56 -8.09
CA PHE A 150 6.49 -7.11 -7.70
C PHE A 150 7.51 -8.24 -7.69
N VAL A 151 7.15 -9.43 -7.18
CA VAL A 151 8.02 -10.62 -7.25
C VAL A 151 8.34 -10.94 -8.72
N ARG A 152 7.33 -11.08 -9.59
CA ARG A 152 7.55 -11.39 -11.00
C ARG A 152 8.45 -10.37 -11.68
N GLU A 153 8.19 -9.07 -11.52
CA GLU A 153 9.01 -8.03 -12.17
C GLU A 153 10.43 -7.99 -11.62
N SER A 154 10.62 -8.15 -10.30
CA SER A 154 11.96 -8.22 -9.71
C SER A 154 12.77 -9.39 -10.25
N GLU A 155 12.14 -10.57 -10.43
CA GLU A 155 12.79 -11.73 -11.03
C GLU A 155 13.13 -11.50 -12.50
N VAL A 156 12.22 -10.88 -13.27
CA VAL A 156 12.49 -10.53 -14.68
C VAL A 156 13.69 -9.59 -14.76
N MET A 157 13.74 -8.55 -13.93
CA MET A 157 14.86 -7.60 -13.92
C MET A 157 16.20 -8.27 -13.56
N GLU A 158 16.21 -9.18 -12.59
CA GLU A 158 17.43 -9.91 -12.20
C GLU A 158 17.89 -10.92 -13.27
N LYS A 159 16.94 -11.60 -13.93
CA LYS A 159 17.23 -12.61 -14.96
C LYS A 159 17.59 -11.99 -16.30
N ARG A 160 17.05 -10.81 -16.65
CA ARG A 160 17.19 -10.20 -17.99
C ARG A 160 18.62 -10.08 -18.51
N PRO A 161 19.64 -9.65 -17.72
CA PRO A 161 21.03 -9.60 -18.17
C PRO A 161 21.63 -10.97 -18.52
N LYS A 162 21.02 -12.05 -18.03
CA LYS A 162 21.44 -13.45 -18.21
C LYS A 162 20.59 -14.19 -19.25
N MET A 163 19.52 -13.57 -19.77
CA MET A 163 18.63 -14.21 -20.73
C MET A 163 19.28 -14.34 -22.11
N SER A 164 19.06 -15.48 -22.75
CA SER A 164 19.37 -15.69 -24.16
C SER A 164 18.47 -14.83 -25.07
N ALA A 165 18.89 -14.62 -26.32
CA ALA A 165 18.11 -13.86 -27.30
C ALA A 165 16.68 -14.41 -27.49
N LYS A 166 16.54 -15.75 -27.46
CA LYS A 166 15.23 -16.42 -27.57
C LYS A 166 14.34 -16.17 -26.35
N GLU A 167 14.91 -16.16 -25.14
CA GLU A 167 14.17 -15.87 -23.92
C GLU A 167 13.73 -14.41 -23.86
N LEU A 168 14.59 -13.49 -24.32
CA LEU A 168 14.25 -12.07 -24.46
C LEU A 168 13.08 -11.88 -25.43
N GLU A 169 13.12 -12.51 -26.62
CA GLU A 169 12.03 -12.43 -27.59
C GLU A 169 10.71 -12.98 -27.02
N GLN A 170 10.76 -14.11 -26.30
CA GLN A 170 9.59 -14.67 -25.63
C GLN A 170 9.04 -13.73 -24.56
N GLN A 171 9.92 -13.11 -23.77
CA GLN A 171 9.54 -12.16 -22.73
C GLN A 171 8.89 -10.91 -23.35
N GLU A 172 9.48 -10.33 -24.39
CA GLU A 172 8.90 -9.19 -25.13
C GLU A 172 7.55 -9.54 -25.74
N PHE A 173 7.41 -10.74 -26.31
CA PHE A 173 6.13 -11.21 -26.83
C PHE A 173 5.06 -11.27 -25.74
N LEU A 174 5.40 -11.78 -24.54
CA LEU A 174 4.47 -11.83 -23.41
C LEU A 174 4.08 -10.42 -22.94
N GLU A 175 5.00 -9.47 -22.93
CA GLU A 175 4.75 -8.07 -22.55
C GLU A 175 3.82 -7.37 -23.55
N VAL A 176 3.96 -7.64 -24.85
CA VAL A 176 3.06 -7.13 -25.88
C VAL A 176 1.67 -7.77 -25.78
N LYS A 177 1.62 -9.08 -25.54
CA LYS A 177 0.37 -9.85 -25.48
C LYS A 177 -0.46 -9.53 -24.23
N TYR A 178 0.21 -9.25 -23.11
CA TYR A 178 -0.43 -8.99 -21.82
C TYR A 178 0.04 -7.65 -21.24
N PRO A 179 -0.45 -6.52 -21.78
CA PRO A 179 -0.04 -5.20 -21.33
C PRO A 179 -0.52 -4.87 -19.92
N ILE A 180 -1.61 -5.50 -19.46
CA ILE A 180 -2.09 -5.42 -18.08
C ILE A 180 -1.59 -6.67 -17.33
N PRO A 181 -0.92 -6.52 -16.18
CA PRO A 181 -0.43 -7.66 -15.41
C PRO A 181 -1.55 -8.63 -15.03
N ARG A 182 -1.34 -9.91 -15.34
CA ARG A 182 -2.33 -10.97 -15.15
C ARG A 182 -2.63 -11.23 -13.68
N GLU A 183 -1.66 -10.95 -12.80
CA GLU A 183 -1.79 -11.07 -11.35
C GLU A 183 -2.91 -10.20 -10.79
N LEU A 184 -3.14 -9.04 -11.41
CA LEU A 184 -4.08 -8.03 -10.92
C LEU A 184 -5.54 -8.36 -11.22
N LYS A 185 -5.81 -9.29 -12.15
CA LYS A 185 -7.18 -9.66 -12.56
C LYS A 185 -8.04 -8.44 -12.93
N ILE A 186 -7.44 -7.37 -13.44
CA ILE A 186 -8.14 -6.15 -13.85
C ILE A 186 -8.76 -6.39 -15.22
N ILE A 187 -10.08 -6.20 -15.30
CA ILE A 187 -10.84 -6.29 -16.54
C ILE A 187 -11.23 -4.89 -16.97
N ASN A 188 -10.78 -4.46 -18.15
CA ASN A 188 -11.29 -3.21 -18.72
C ASN A 188 -12.72 -3.42 -19.22
N LYS A 189 -13.69 -2.80 -18.53
CA LYS A 189 -15.11 -2.89 -18.89
C LYS A 189 -15.49 -1.96 -20.04
N ASN A 190 -14.74 -0.88 -20.25
CA ASN A 190 -15.08 0.12 -21.26
C ASN A 190 -14.26 -0.10 -22.53
N ASN A 191 -14.88 -0.68 -23.56
CA ASN A 191 -14.17 -0.96 -24.81
C ASN A 191 -13.68 0.30 -25.54
N LEU A 192 -14.31 1.46 -25.29
CA LEU A 192 -13.98 2.72 -25.97
C LEU A 192 -12.64 3.30 -25.51
N ASN A 193 -12.24 3.07 -24.26
CA ASN A 193 -10.98 3.59 -23.71
C ASN A 193 -9.85 2.54 -23.70
N THR A 194 -10.09 1.33 -24.22
CA THR A 194 -9.13 0.21 -24.17
C THR A 194 -7.76 0.59 -24.72
N LYS A 195 -7.70 1.32 -25.84
CA LYS A 195 -6.42 1.76 -26.43
C LYS A 195 -5.64 2.67 -25.47
N ILE A 196 -6.32 3.66 -24.88
CA ILE A 196 -5.72 4.62 -23.95
C ILE A 196 -5.23 3.91 -22.69
N VAL A 197 -6.04 2.99 -22.15
CA VAL A 197 -5.67 2.20 -20.96
C VAL A 197 -4.43 1.35 -21.25
N ILE A 198 -4.40 0.65 -22.39
CA ILE A 198 -3.25 -0.18 -22.79
C ILE A 198 -1.99 0.68 -22.98
N GLU A 199 -2.09 1.83 -23.64
CA GLU A 199 -0.96 2.74 -23.82
C GLU A 199 -0.44 3.29 -22.48
N GLY A 200 -1.33 3.63 -21.57
CA GLY A 200 -0.97 4.01 -20.21
C GLY A 200 -0.19 2.92 -19.50
N TRP A 201 -0.65 1.66 -19.56
CA TRP A 201 0.03 0.53 -18.93
C TRP A 201 1.41 0.29 -19.51
N LYS A 202 1.55 0.37 -20.85
CA LYS A 202 2.85 0.25 -21.52
C LYS A 202 3.83 1.34 -21.05
N LYS A 203 3.37 2.59 -21.02
CA LYS A 203 4.18 3.72 -20.55
C LYS A 203 4.62 3.53 -19.09
N TRP A 204 3.69 3.10 -18.23
CA TRP A 204 3.97 2.85 -16.82
C TRP A 204 4.98 1.70 -16.63
N HIS A 205 4.81 0.57 -17.32
CA HIS A 205 5.76 -0.55 -17.26
C HIS A 205 7.16 -0.15 -17.73
N HIS A 206 7.24 0.63 -18.81
CA HIS A 206 8.52 1.13 -19.30
C HIS A 206 9.24 1.97 -18.22
N GLY A 207 8.51 2.84 -17.51
CA GLY A 207 9.04 3.58 -16.37
C GLY A 207 9.53 2.67 -15.23
N LYS A 208 8.78 1.62 -14.89
CA LYS A 208 9.14 0.69 -13.80
C LYS A 208 10.35 -0.18 -14.10
N ARG A 209 10.59 -0.53 -15.36
CA ARG A 209 11.76 -1.32 -15.77
C ARG A 209 12.98 -0.45 -16.05
N GLY A 210 12.77 0.87 -16.16
CA GLY A 210 13.78 1.84 -16.57
C GLY A 210 14.05 1.80 -18.06
N THR A 211 14.68 2.86 -18.56
CA THR A 211 15.45 2.81 -19.82
C THR A 211 16.69 1.98 -19.53
N MET A 212 16.67 0.71 -19.92
CA MET A 212 17.90 -0.06 -20.12
C MET A 212 18.56 0.39 -21.41
#